data_AF-A0A183LPN5-F1
#
_entry.id   AF-A0A183LPN5-F1
#
_cell.length_a   1.000
_cell.length_b   1.000
_cell.length_c   1.000
_cell.angle_alpha   90.00
_cell.angle_beta   90.00
_cell.angle_gamma   90.00
#
_symmetry.space_group_name_H-M   'P 1'
#
loop_
_entity.id
_entity.type
_entity.pdbx_description
1 polymer ?
#
loop_
_entity_poly.entity_id
_entity_poly.type
_entity_poly.pdbx_seq_one_letter_code
_entity_poly.pdbx_strand_id
1 'polypeptide(L)'
;MNLVHYILSENYWVEIYMIAAQQLCQSIPSESLRNTCLKYVNNYLNNTLKILATAVNPDYICKALQACTNDTNSLTTRNIGK
;
A
#
# COMPACT_ATOMS: atom_id res chain seq x y z
N MET A 1 11.12 2.62 9.84
CA MET A 1 10.53 2.93 8.52
C MET A 1 10.80 1.76 7.59
N ASN A 2 9.75 1.15 7.03
CA ASN A 2 9.88 0.11 6.00
C ASN A 2 9.49 0.69 4.63
N LEU A 3 9.73 -0.05 3.55
CA LEU A 3 9.43 0.40 2.20
C LEU A 3 7.95 0.74 2.01
N VAL A 4 7.05 -0.05 2.59
CA VAL A 4 5.60 0.19 2.47
C VAL A 4 5.19 1.50 3.14
N HIS A 5 5.71 1.76 4.33
CA HIS A 5 5.49 3.02 5.02
C HIS A 5 6.03 4.21 4.21
N TYR A 6 7.23 4.09 3.64
CA TYR A 6 7.82 5.12 2.77
C TYR A 6 6.93 5.41 1.54
N ILE A 7 6.48 4.36 0.85
CA ILE A 7 5.62 4.51 -0.34
C ILE A 7 4.27 5.13 0.02
N LEU A 8 3.67 4.76 1.15
CA LEU A 8 2.29 5.15 1.47
C LEU A 8 2.19 6.46 2.27
N SER A 9 3.23 6.92 2.97
CA SER A 9 3.12 8.08 3.87
C SER A 9 3.93 9.31 3.47
N GLU A 10 4.91 9.17 2.57
CA GLU A 10 5.78 10.29 2.21
C GLU A 10 5.07 11.28 1.28
N ASN A 11 5.34 12.57 1.49
CA ASN A 11 4.65 13.66 0.81
C ASN A 11 4.70 13.55 -0.72
N TYR A 12 5.87 13.18 -1.27
CA TYR A 12 6.06 13.01 -2.71
C TYR A 12 5.11 11.96 -3.31
N TRP A 13 5.02 10.78 -2.69
CA TRP A 13 4.16 9.70 -3.17
C TRP A 13 2.69 10.02 -2.94
N VAL A 14 2.35 10.60 -1.79
CA VAL A 14 0.97 11.00 -1.46
C VAL A 14 0.46 12.03 -2.48
N GLU A 15 1.29 13.00 -2.90
CA GLU A 15 0.92 13.97 -3.93
C GLU A 15 0.61 13.29 -5.27
N ILE A 16 1.45 12.34 -5.70
CA ILE A 16 1.23 11.56 -6.93
C ILE A 16 -0.09 10.78 -6.85
N TYR A 17 -0.37 10.13 -5.71
CA TYR A 17 -1.62 9.38 -5.52
C TYR A 17 -2.85 10.29 -5.52
N MET A 18 -2.76 11.48 -4.93
CA MET A 18 -3.82 12.48 -4.98
C MET A 18 -4.14 12.89 -6.42
N ILE A 19 -3.11 13.20 -7.21
CA ILE A 19 -3.27 13.60 -8.62
C ILE A 19 -3.91 12.46 -9.41
N ALA A 20 -3.39 11.25 -9.30
CA ALA A 20 -3.92 10.08 -10.02
C ALA A 20 -5.37 9.79 -9.63
N ALA A 21 -5.70 9.83 -8.33
CA ALA A 21 -7.06 9.60 -7.85
C ALA A 21 -8.04 10.69 -8.30
N GLN A 22 -7.62 11.96 -8.33
CA GLN A 22 -8.43 13.05 -8.87
C GLN A 22 -8.69 12.87 -10.37
N GLN A 23 -7.68 12.48 -11.15
CA GLN A 23 -7.85 12.16 -12.57
C GLN A 23 -8.82 11.00 -12.80
N LEU A 24 -8.74 9.96 -11.97
CA LEU A 24 -9.71 8.86 -11.98
C LEU A 24 -11.12 9.33 -11.64
N CYS A 25 -11.30 10.24 -10.67
CA CYS A 25 -12.62 10.81 -10.41
C CYS A 25 -13.15 11.61 -11.61
N GLN A 26 -12.29 12.34 -12.32
CA GLN A 26 -12.69 13.14 -13.49
C GLN A 26 -13.16 12.29 -14.67
N SER A 27 -12.68 11.04 -14.81
CA SER A 27 -13.12 10.14 -15.88
C SER A 27 -14.53 9.57 -15.67
N ILE A 28 -15.12 9.77 -14.50
CA ILE A 28 -16.49 9.32 -14.18
C ILE A 28 -17.52 10.20 -14.94
N PRO A 29 -18.37 9.62 -15.81
CA PRO A 29 -19.35 10.38 -16.58
C PRO A 29 -20.45 10.99 -15.71
N SER A 30 -20.91 10.26 -14.70
CA SER A 30 -21.94 10.73 -13.76
C SER A 30 -21.39 11.84 -12.88
N GLU A 31 -22.01 13.02 -12.96
CA GLU A 31 -21.58 14.19 -12.18
C GLU A 31 -21.72 13.96 -10.67
N SER A 32 -22.82 13.35 -10.22
CA SER A 32 -23.04 13.09 -8.79
C SER A 32 -21.99 12.13 -8.21
N LEU A 33 -21.62 11.10 -8.99
CA LEU A 33 -20.59 10.15 -8.59
C LEU A 33 -19.19 10.77 -8.66
N ARG A 34 -18.88 11.57 -9.69
CA ARG A 34 -17.64 12.33 -9.79
C ARG A 34 -17.45 13.26 -8.58
N ASN A 35 -18.49 14.02 -8.22
CA ASN A 35 -18.45 14.92 -7.06
C ASN A 35 -18.25 14.16 -5.76
N THR A 36 -18.90 13.00 -5.62
CA THR A 36 -18.72 12.11 -4.45
C THR A 36 -17.29 11.57 -4.38
N CYS A 37 -16.74 11.12 -5.51
CA CYS A 37 -15.36 10.65 -5.62
C CYS A 37 -14.35 11.74 -5.25
N LEU A 38 -14.48 12.93 -5.84
CA LEU A 38 -13.59 14.07 -5.56
C LEU A 38 -13.66 14.46 -4.08
N LYS A 39 -14.88 14.51 -3.51
CA LYS A 39 -15.06 14.78 -2.08
C LYS A 39 -14.38 13.71 -1.23
N TYR A 40 -14.45 12.45 -1.61
CA TYR A 40 -13.77 11.38 -0.88
C TYR A 40 -12.25 11.53 -0.95
N VAL A 41 -11.71 11.66 -2.17
CA VAL A 41 -10.26 11.77 -2.42
C VAL A 41 -9.67 12.96 -1.65
N ASN A 42 -10.29 14.14 -1.79
CA ASN A 42 -9.79 15.38 -1.20
C ASN A 42 -9.78 15.36 0.33
N ASN A 43 -10.74 14.67 0.96
CA ASN A 43 -10.89 14.69 2.41
C ASN A 43 -10.23 13.48 3.11
N TYR A 44 -10.12 12.34 2.42
CA TYR A 44 -9.82 11.07 3.09
C TYR A 44 -8.63 10.32 2.52
N LEU A 45 -8.18 10.58 1.29
CA LEU A 45 -7.14 9.75 0.67
C LEU A 45 -5.82 9.79 1.46
N ASN A 46 -5.34 10.97 1.86
CA ASN A 46 -4.13 11.12 2.66
C ASN A 46 -4.20 10.31 3.97
N ASN A 47 -5.28 10.48 4.75
CA ASN A 47 -5.46 9.74 5.99
C ASN A 47 -5.61 8.24 5.76
N THR A 48 -6.30 7.83 4.69
CA THR A 48 -6.43 6.42 4.32
C THR A 48 -5.08 5.80 4.03
N LEU A 49 -4.23 6.47 3.24
CA LEU A 49 -2.88 6.01 2.93
C LEU A 49 -2.00 5.90 4.19
N LYS A 50 -2.11 6.87 5.11
CA LYS A 50 -1.41 6.80 6.42
C LYS A 50 -1.87 5.65 7.30
N ILE A 51 -3.17 5.36 7.33
CA ILE A 51 -3.71 4.21 8.07
C ILE A 51 -3.23 2.91 7.42
N LEU A 52 -3.20 2.83 6.09
CA LEU A 52 -2.67 1.66 5.39
C LEU A 52 -1.17 1.48 5.67
N ALA A 53 -0.40 2.56 5.69
CA ALA A 53 1.04 2.52 6.02
C ALA A 53 1.32 1.87 7.39
N THR A 54 0.40 2.00 8.36
CA THR A 54 0.54 1.41 9.69
C THR A 54 -0.10 0.03 9.81
N ALA A 55 -1.17 -0.24 9.05
CA ALA A 55 -1.88 -1.51 9.07
C ALA A 55 -1.18 -2.63 8.31
N VAL A 56 -0.26 -2.29 7.38
CA VAL A 56 0.45 -3.30 6.60
C VAL A 56 1.49 -4.01 7.45
N ASN A 57 1.29 -5.33 7.60
CA ASN A 57 2.33 -6.25 8.03
C ASN A 57 3.21 -6.65 6.82
N PRO A 58 4.52 -6.35 6.82
CA PRO A 58 5.42 -6.69 5.73
C PRO A 58 5.47 -8.19 5.39
N ASP A 59 5.40 -9.07 6.39
CA ASP A 59 5.41 -10.52 6.17
C ASP A 59 4.16 -10.99 5.45
N TYR A 60 3.02 -10.40 5.81
CA TYR A 60 1.74 -10.69 5.14
C TYR A 60 1.78 -10.26 3.68
N ILE A 61 2.19 -9.01 3.40
CA ILE A 61 2.27 -8.52 2.02
C ILE A 61 3.30 -9.30 1.22
N CYS A 62 4.48 -9.59 1.78
CA CYS A 62 5.51 -10.32 1.04
C CYS A 62 5.05 -11.73 0.67
N LYS A 63 4.32 -12.42 1.56
CA LYS A 63 3.71 -13.73 1.27
C LYS A 63 2.57 -13.63 0.26
N ALA A 64 1.69 -12.64 0.38
CA ALA A 64 0.58 -12.43 -0.56
C ALA A 64 1.09 -12.13 -1.98
N LEU A 65 2.18 -11.39 -2.10
CA LEU A 65 2.88 -11.12 -3.36
C LEU A 65 3.74 -12.31 -3.84
N GLN A 66 3.82 -13.39 -3.06
CA GLN A 66 4.72 -14.53 -3.30
C GLN A 66 6.21 -14.13 -3.42
N ALA A 67 6.57 -12.98 -2.86
CA ALA A 67 7.94 -12.45 -2.87
C ALA A 67 8.80 -13.06 -1.74
N CYS A 68 8.17 -13.62 -0.70
CA CYS A 68 8.83 -14.37 0.37
C CYS A 68 8.27 -15.79 0.41
N THR A 69 9.15 -16.80 0.47
CA THR A 69 8.76 -18.19 0.74
C THR A 69 8.35 -18.34 2.20
N ASN A 70 7.28 -19.10 2.48
CA ASN A 70 6.95 -19.49 3.85
C ASN A 70 8.15 -20.25 4.44
N ASP A 71 8.61 -19.85 5.63
CA ASP A 71 9.61 -20.57 6.41
C ASP A 71 9.16 -22.03 6.66
N THR A 72 9.41 -22.88 5.69
CA THR A 72 9.54 -24.33 5.85
C THR A 72 11.01 -24.75 5.80
N ASN A 73 11.92 -23.77 5.79
CA ASN A 73 13.33 -23.96 6.10
C ASN A 73 13.72 -23.19 7.37
N SER A 74 12.93 -23.37 8.44
CA SER A 74 13.59 -23.45 9.74
C SER A 74 14.17 -24.87 9.87
N LEU A 75 15.49 -24.96 10.08
CA LEU A 75 16.10 -26.04 10.87
C LEU A 75 16.12 -27.47 10.29
N THR A 76 16.54 -27.68 9.04
CA THR A 76 17.12 -28.99 8.66
C THR A 76 18.57 -28.87 8.17
N THR A 77 19.47 -29.25 9.08
CA THR A 77 20.85 -29.73 8.84
C THR A 77 21.84 -28.80 8.16
N ARG A 78 22.66 -28.12 8.98
CA ARG A 78 24.11 -28.25 8.86
C ARG A 78 24.72 -28.73 10.17
N ASN A 79 24.39 -29.97 10.54
CA ASN A 79 25.41 -30.84 11.12
C ASN A 79 26.35 -31.21 9.96
N ILE A 80 27.48 -30.54 9.86
CA ILE A 80 28.66 -31.12 9.23
C ILE A 80 29.67 -31.20 10.36
N GLY A 81 29.65 -32.33 11.06
CA GLY A 81 30.80 -32.72 11.86
C GLY A 81 31.97 -32.97 10.93
N LYS A 82 33.04 -32.17 11.08
CA LYS A 82 34.40 -32.59 11.39
C LYS A 82 35.30 -31.35 11.41
#